data_AF-A0A227PJA7-F1
#
_entry.id   AF-A0A227PJA7-F1
#
_cell.length_a   1.000
_cell.length_b   1.000
_cell.length_c   1.000
_cell.angle_alpha   90.00
_cell.angle_beta   90.00
_cell.angle_gamma   90.00
#
_symmetry.space_group_name_H-M   'P 1'
#
loop_
_entity.id
_entity.type
_entity.pdbx_description
1 polymer ?
#
loop_
_entity_poly.entity_id
_entity_poly.type
_entity_poly.pdbx_seq_one_letter_code
_entity_poly.pdbx_strand_id
1 'polypeptide(L)'
;MNTSNHFMNNYNGYIKMKKIILLLGGIILFFIFRFFIIKVNNYSNINECNTSEYVADRDRIWIKLDSHFNNMNLKDIKVKISNNKESIYNTDSINKLNFYVDSKILLKDTLTISLKDKIYKIYDFKNGSRLAKSGQDRGNFHCGILKAKINGKSCDFYGYNEIYLDVEN
;
A
#
# COMPACT_ATOMS: atom_id res chain seq x y z
N MET A 1 -19.47 -10.42 70.91
CA MET A 1 -18.74 -11.14 69.85
C MET A 1 -19.34 -10.76 68.49
N ASN A 2 -18.83 -9.74 67.81
CA ASN A 2 -19.21 -9.48 66.40
C ASN A 2 -18.25 -8.55 65.64
N THR A 3 -17.17 -8.10 66.27
CA THR A 3 -16.22 -7.13 65.71
C THR A 3 -15.14 -7.75 64.84
N SER A 4 -14.77 -9.04 65.02
CA SER A 4 -13.71 -9.67 64.20
C SER A 4 -14.15 -10.00 62.76
N ASN A 5 -15.42 -10.38 62.56
CA ASN A 5 -15.95 -10.71 61.23
C ASN A 5 -16.06 -9.48 60.31
N HIS A 6 -16.28 -8.29 60.88
CA HIS A 6 -16.39 -7.05 60.11
C HIS A 6 -15.03 -6.52 59.62
N PHE A 7 -13.95 -6.74 60.37
CA PHE A 7 -12.59 -6.37 59.98
C PHE A 7 -12.01 -7.31 58.90
N MET A 8 -12.24 -8.63 59.00
CA MET A 8 -11.75 -9.58 57.98
C MET A 8 -12.44 -9.41 56.61
N ASN A 9 -13.74 -9.09 56.58
CA ASN A 9 -14.46 -8.84 55.32
C ASN A 9 -13.97 -7.59 54.58
N ASN A 10 -13.64 -6.51 55.31
CA ASN A 10 -13.09 -5.29 54.72
C ASN A 10 -11.65 -5.48 54.20
N TYR A 11 -10.83 -6.26 54.90
CA TYR A 11 -9.45 -6.54 54.46
C TYR A 11 -9.40 -7.38 53.18
N ASN A 12 -10.26 -8.40 53.07
CA ASN A 12 -10.42 -9.19 51.85
C ASN A 12 -10.99 -8.38 50.68
N GLY A 13 -11.90 -7.43 50.95
CA GLY A 13 -12.39 -6.48 49.95
C GLY A 13 -11.29 -5.57 49.41
N TYR A 14 -10.43 -5.03 50.28
CA TYR A 14 -9.31 -4.17 49.92
C TYR A 14 -8.24 -4.89 49.07
N ILE A 15 -7.90 -6.14 49.41
CA ILE A 15 -6.97 -6.96 48.62
C ILE A 15 -7.55 -7.25 47.23
N LYS A 16 -8.84 -7.59 47.13
CA LYS A 16 -9.52 -7.79 45.83
C LYS A 16 -9.52 -6.52 44.99
N MET A 17 -9.78 -5.36 45.59
CA MET A 17 -9.80 -4.06 44.90
C MET A 17 -8.41 -3.66 44.38
N LYS A 18 -7.34 -3.90 45.15
CA LYS A 18 -5.95 -3.70 44.70
C LYS A 18 -5.58 -4.57 43.50
N LYS A 19 -5.99 -5.85 43.51
CA LYS A 19 -5.76 -6.76 42.38
C LYS A 19 -6.50 -6.29 41.12
N ILE A 20 -7.73 -5.80 41.26
CA ILE A 20 -8.50 -5.24 40.13
C ILE A 20 -7.82 -4.00 39.57
N ILE A 21 -7.35 -3.08 40.41
CA ILE A 21 -6.64 -1.86 39.99
C ILE A 21 -5.34 -2.21 39.25
N LEU A 22 -4.55 -3.17 39.76
CA LEU A 22 -3.35 -3.66 39.08
C LEU A 22 -3.65 -4.27 37.72
N LEU A 23 -4.71 -5.06 37.62
CA LEU A 23 -5.12 -5.72 36.39
C LEU A 23 -5.62 -4.70 35.35
N LEU A 24 -6.42 -3.71 35.76
CA LEU A 24 -6.83 -2.58 34.93
C LEU A 24 -5.63 -1.73 34.48
N GLY A 25 -4.69 -1.45 35.39
CA GLY A 25 -3.46 -0.73 35.07
C GLY A 25 -2.62 -1.46 34.02
N GLY A 26 -2.48 -2.79 34.15
CA GLY A 26 -1.80 -3.63 33.17
C GLY A 26 -2.46 -3.61 31.78
N ILE A 27 -3.79 -3.67 31.74
CA ILE A 27 -4.57 -3.59 30.49
C ILE A 27 -4.36 -2.23 29.81
N ILE A 28 -4.46 -1.12 30.56
CA ILE A 28 -4.25 0.23 30.03
C ILE A 28 -2.84 0.37 29.45
N LEU A 29 -1.83 -0.09 30.20
CA LEU A 29 -0.44 -0.05 29.77
C LEU A 29 -0.23 -0.85 28.47
N PHE A 30 -0.84 -2.03 28.35
CA PHE A 30 -0.80 -2.84 27.13
C PHE A 30 -1.36 -2.08 25.91
N PHE A 31 -2.51 -1.41 26.07
CA PHE A 31 -3.09 -0.62 24.98
C PHE A 31 -2.21 0.57 24.59
N ILE A 32 -1.60 1.24 25.56
CA ILE A 32 -0.66 2.35 25.32
C ILE A 32 0.55 1.85 24.52
N PHE A 33 1.20 0.76 24.95
CA PHE A 33 2.33 0.18 24.22
C PHE A 33 1.95 -0.25 22.81
N ARG A 34 0.81 -0.93 22.65
CA ARG A 34 0.31 -1.34 21.33
C ARG A 34 0.10 -0.14 20.41
N PHE A 35 -0.44 0.96 20.92
CA PHE A 35 -0.62 2.19 20.15
C PHE A 35 0.71 2.79 19.68
N PHE A 36 1.72 2.84 20.56
CA PHE A 36 3.05 3.33 20.18
C PHE A 36 3.72 2.45 19.13
N ILE A 37 3.66 1.12 19.28
CA ILE A 37 4.21 0.18 18.30
C ILE A 37 3.59 0.40 16.90
N ILE A 38 2.26 0.54 16.84
CA ILE A 38 1.57 0.81 15.57
C ILE A 38 2.02 2.13 14.95
N LYS A 39 2.17 3.19 15.76
CA LYS A 39 2.66 4.49 15.26
C LYS A 39 4.09 4.42 14.73
N VAL A 40 4.99 3.74 15.44
CA VAL A 40 6.39 3.59 15.02
C VAL A 40 6.47 2.82 13.70
N ASN A 41 5.75 1.70 13.58
CA ASN A 41 5.70 0.93 12.32
C ASN A 41 5.15 1.77 11.16
N ASN A 42 4.06 2.50 11.38
CA ASN A 42 3.50 3.37 10.34
C ASN A 42 4.49 4.44 9.89
N TYR A 43 5.21 5.07 10.82
CA TYR A 43 6.22 6.07 10.48
C TYR A 43 7.38 5.47 9.67
N SER A 44 7.89 4.31 10.11
CA SER A 44 8.95 3.59 9.40
C SER A 44 8.54 3.26 7.97
N ASN A 45 7.34 2.69 7.80
CA ASN A 45 6.84 2.30 6.48
C ASN A 45 6.61 3.52 5.56
N ILE A 46 6.08 4.63 6.10
CA ILE A 46 5.92 5.89 5.35
C ILE A 46 7.29 6.38 4.87
N ASN A 47 8.29 6.36 5.76
CA ASN A 47 9.62 6.82 5.43
C ASN A 47 10.27 5.95 4.37
N GLU A 48 10.20 4.62 4.51
CA GLU A 48 10.68 3.65 3.53
C GLU A 48 10.08 3.93 2.14
N CYS A 49 8.76 4.04 2.05
CA CYS A 49 8.05 4.35 0.80
C CYS A 49 8.48 5.68 0.16
N ASN A 50 8.66 6.73 0.98
CA ASN A 50 9.06 8.06 0.52
C ASN A 50 10.53 8.12 0.08
N THR A 51 11.40 7.31 0.70
CA THR A 51 12.83 7.25 0.40
C THR A 51 13.20 6.22 -0.67
N SER A 52 12.26 5.35 -1.04
CA SER A 52 12.50 4.33 -2.05
C SER A 52 12.82 4.96 -3.40
N GLU A 53 13.93 4.55 -3.99
CA GLU A 53 14.32 4.95 -5.36
C GLU A 53 13.48 4.25 -6.43
N TYR A 54 12.66 3.28 -6.03
CA TYR A 54 11.84 2.45 -6.91
C TYR A 54 10.38 2.89 -6.83
N VAL A 55 9.69 2.82 -7.96
CA VAL A 55 8.24 3.03 -8.03
C VAL A 55 7.55 1.98 -7.17
N ALA A 56 6.56 2.40 -6.39
CA ALA A 56 5.74 1.55 -5.51
C ALA A 56 6.57 0.66 -4.56
N ASP A 57 7.77 1.11 -4.19
CA ASP A 57 8.73 0.33 -3.42
C ASP A 57 8.99 -1.09 -3.97
N ARG A 58 9.20 -1.17 -5.28
CA ARG A 58 9.48 -2.41 -6.04
C ARG A 58 8.27 -3.35 -6.18
N ASP A 59 7.09 -2.92 -5.76
CA ASP A 59 5.87 -3.67 -6.00
C ASP A 59 5.46 -3.63 -7.49
N ARG A 60 4.57 -4.55 -7.87
CA ARG A 60 4.06 -4.68 -9.23
C ARG A 60 3.23 -3.47 -9.61
N ILE A 61 3.46 -2.95 -10.81
CA ILE A 61 2.60 -1.93 -11.41
C ILE A 61 1.61 -2.61 -12.35
N TRP A 62 0.33 -2.47 -12.05
CA TRP A 62 -0.78 -2.94 -12.87
C TRP A 62 -1.11 -1.89 -13.93
N ILE A 63 -1.19 -2.32 -15.17
CA ILE A 63 -1.65 -1.51 -16.29
C ILE A 63 -3.06 -1.97 -16.65
N LYS A 64 -4.02 -1.08 -16.48
CA LYS A 64 -5.42 -1.28 -16.85
C LYS A 64 -5.69 -0.57 -18.16
N LEU A 65 -6.13 -1.32 -19.16
CA LEU A 65 -6.47 -0.77 -20.46
C LEU A 65 -7.97 -0.45 -20.54
N ASP A 66 -8.30 0.63 -21.22
CA ASP A 66 -9.68 0.95 -21.57
C ASP A 66 -10.35 -0.14 -22.43
N SER A 67 -11.67 -0.22 -22.33
CA SER A 67 -12.52 -1.12 -23.12
C SER A 67 -12.30 -1.04 -24.64
N HIS A 68 -11.84 0.10 -25.16
CA HIS A 68 -11.49 0.26 -26.56
C HIS A 68 -10.36 -0.69 -27.00
N PHE A 69 -9.53 -1.16 -26.07
CA PHE A 69 -8.46 -2.12 -26.34
C PHE A 69 -8.91 -3.58 -26.21
N ASN A 70 -10.21 -3.86 -25.96
CA ASN A 70 -10.74 -5.20 -25.69
C ASN A 70 -10.38 -6.29 -26.73
N ASN A 71 -10.18 -5.90 -27.99
CA ASN A 71 -9.88 -6.81 -29.09
C ASN A 71 -8.39 -6.89 -29.43
N MET A 72 -7.52 -6.30 -28.61
CA MET A 72 -6.07 -6.28 -28.84
C MET A 72 -5.44 -7.65 -28.56
N ASN A 73 -4.49 -8.06 -29.39
CA ASN A 73 -3.68 -9.23 -29.10
C ASN A 73 -2.58 -8.85 -28.12
N LEU A 74 -2.30 -9.71 -27.14
CA LEU A 74 -1.19 -9.52 -26.21
C LEU A 74 0.14 -9.27 -26.94
N LYS A 75 0.38 -9.94 -28.08
CA LYS A 75 1.59 -9.74 -28.89
C LYS A 75 1.80 -8.30 -29.38
N ASP A 76 0.74 -7.48 -29.40
CA ASP A 76 0.78 -6.09 -29.84
C ASP A 76 1.16 -5.12 -28.71
N ILE A 77 1.29 -5.64 -27.47
CA ILE A 77 1.74 -4.90 -26.30
C ILE A 77 3.26 -5.04 -26.20
N LYS A 78 3.96 -3.91 -26.20
CA LYS A 78 5.41 -3.85 -25.95
C LYS A 78 5.67 -2.91 -24.79
N VAL A 79 6.49 -3.37 -23.84
CA VAL A 79 6.83 -2.61 -22.64
C VAL A 79 8.33 -2.41 -22.59
N LYS A 80 8.77 -1.19 -22.37
CA LYS A 80 10.18 -0.81 -22.26
C LYS A 80 10.38 0.09 -21.06
N ILE A 81 11.43 -0.18 -20.28
CA ILE A 81 11.81 0.65 -19.14
C ILE A 81 13.08 1.42 -19.52
N SER A 82 12.97 2.74 -19.62
CA SER A 82 14.04 3.65 -20.01
C SER A 82 14.74 3.20 -21.30
N ASN A 83 16.08 3.21 -21.31
CA ASN A 83 16.88 2.77 -22.45
C ASN A 83 17.20 1.27 -22.44
N ASN A 84 16.65 0.49 -21.51
CA ASN A 84 16.89 -0.95 -21.44
C ASN A 84 16.14 -1.69 -22.57
N LYS A 85 16.54 -2.95 -22.83
CA LYS A 85 15.80 -3.85 -23.73
C LYS A 85 14.35 -4.04 -23.23
N GLU A 86 13.43 -4.30 -24.16
CA GLU A 86 12.01 -4.55 -23.86
C GLU A 86 11.88 -5.51 -22.67
N SER A 87 11.15 -5.07 -21.65
CA SER A 87 10.94 -5.85 -20.42
C SER A 87 9.83 -6.87 -20.63
N ILE A 88 9.97 -8.04 -20.02
CA ILE A 88 8.92 -9.05 -19.99
C ILE A 88 7.79 -8.51 -19.10
N TYR A 89 6.59 -8.38 -19.67
CA TYR A 89 5.37 -8.15 -18.91
C TYR A 89 4.62 -9.47 -18.75
N ASN A 90 3.92 -9.61 -17.63
CA ASN A 90 3.11 -10.78 -17.35
C ASN A 90 1.63 -10.37 -17.42
N THR A 91 0.84 -11.23 -18.02
CA THR A 91 -0.60 -11.01 -18.19
C THR A 91 -1.34 -11.68 -17.08
N ASP A 92 -2.37 -11.04 -16.53
CA ASP A 92 -3.20 -11.68 -15.54
C ASP A 92 -4.19 -12.61 -16.24
N SER A 93 -4.09 -13.91 -15.95
CA SER A 93 -4.81 -14.98 -16.66
C SER A 93 -6.34 -14.84 -16.67
N ILE A 94 -6.87 -13.97 -15.79
CA ILE A 94 -8.31 -13.78 -15.56
C ILE A 94 -8.89 -12.66 -16.44
N ASN A 95 -8.11 -11.67 -16.84
CA ASN A 95 -8.60 -10.51 -17.57
C ASN A 95 -7.61 -10.12 -18.67
N LYS A 96 -7.95 -10.41 -19.94
CA LYS A 96 -7.05 -10.32 -21.11
C LYS A 96 -6.43 -8.93 -21.39
N LEU A 97 -6.82 -7.92 -20.62
CA LEU A 97 -6.52 -6.50 -20.85
C LEU A 97 -5.77 -5.84 -19.69
N ASN A 98 -5.60 -6.56 -18.59
CA ASN A 98 -4.78 -6.10 -17.48
C ASN A 98 -3.49 -6.92 -17.50
N PHE A 99 -2.38 -6.21 -17.55
CA PHE A 99 -1.06 -6.81 -17.40
C PHE A 99 -0.31 -6.06 -16.32
N TYR A 100 0.76 -6.67 -15.83
CA TYR A 100 1.59 -6.04 -14.83
C TYR A 100 3.06 -6.13 -15.21
N VAL A 101 3.81 -5.15 -14.72
CA VAL A 101 5.25 -5.06 -14.90
C VAL A 101 5.90 -5.50 -13.59
N ASP A 102 6.54 -6.68 -13.61
CA ASP A 102 7.29 -7.25 -12.48
C ASP A 102 8.68 -6.63 -12.28
N SER A 103 9.11 -5.80 -13.23
CA SER A 103 10.45 -5.21 -13.22
C SER A 103 10.54 -4.04 -12.25
N LYS A 104 11.67 -3.96 -11.53
CA LYS A 104 12.00 -2.85 -10.64
C LYS A 104 12.22 -1.58 -11.46
N ILE A 105 11.22 -0.70 -11.50
CA ILE A 105 11.28 0.60 -12.17
C ILE A 105 11.80 1.65 -11.18
N LEU A 106 12.82 2.43 -11.56
CA LEU A 106 13.28 3.56 -10.74
C LEU A 106 12.32 4.75 -10.89
N LEU A 107 12.22 5.61 -9.88
CA LEU A 107 11.38 6.82 -9.95
C LEU A 107 11.74 7.75 -11.13
N LYS A 108 13.02 7.74 -11.50
CA LYS A 108 13.57 8.51 -12.64
C LYS A 108 13.40 7.83 -14.00
N ASP A 109 13.00 6.57 -14.02
CA ASP A 109 12.86 5.83 -15.27
C ASP A 109 11.61 6.29 -16.04
N THR A 110 11.63 6.01 -17.35
CA THR A 110 10.46 6.19 -18.21
C THR A 110 9.92 4.83 -18.61
N LEU A 111 8.70 4.50 -18.18
CA LEU A 111 7.97 3.33 -18.65
C LEU A 111 7.29 3.68 -19.97
N THR A 112 7.72 3.04 -21.06
CA THR A 112 7.10 3.17 -22.38
C THR A 112 6.26 1.94 -22.68
N ILE A 113 4.98 2.15 -22.99
CA ILE A 113 4.04 1.09 -23.34
C ILE A 113 3.53 1.39 -24.75
N SER A 114 3.87 0.53 -25.70
CA SER A 114 3.34 0.59 -27.06
C SER A 114 2.17 -0.37 -27.19
N LEU A 115 1.02 0.16 -27.61
CA LEU A 115 -0.23 -0.55 -27.85
C LEU A 115 -0.61 -0.35 -29.32
N LYS A 116 -0.15 -1.24 -30.20
CA LYS A 116 -0.32 -1.14 -31.66
C LYS A 116 0.18 0.23 -32.21
N ASP A 117 -0.73 1.17 -32.45
CA ASP A 117 -0.43 2.49 -33.05
C ASP A 117 -0.27 3.60 -32.00
N LYS A 118 -0.41 3.28 -30.72
CA LYS A 118 -0.26 4.24 -29.61
C LYS A 118 0.96 3.95 -28.77
N ILE A 119 1.59 5.01 -28.27
CA ILE A 119 2.73 4.93 -27.38
C ILE A 119 2.43 5.81 -26.17
N TYR A 120 2.45 5.20 -24.99
CA TYR A 120 2.33 5.88 -23.71
C TYR A 120 3.70 5.96 -23.08
N LYS A 121 4.12 7.18 -22.71
CA LYS A 121 5.32 7.43 -21.92
C LYS A 121 4.91 7.85 -20.52
N ILE A 122 5.29 7.03 -19.55
CA ILE A 122 4.97 7.25 -18.14
C ILE A 122 6.26 7.53 -17.40
N TYR A 123 6.36 8.67 -16.73
CA TYR A 123 7.59 9.15 -16.10
C TYR A 123 7.28 10.13 -14.97
N ASP A 124 8.32 10.71 -14.35
CA ASP A 124 8.21 11.59 -13.17
C ASP A 124 7.40 10.94 -12.04
N PHE A 125 7.68 9.66 -11.76
CA PHE A 125 6.96 8.92 -10.74
C PHE A 125 7.23 9.50 -9.35
N LYS A 126 6.18 9.56 -8.54
CA LYS A 126 6.24 9.88 -7.13
C LYS A 126 5.48 8.84 -6.33
N ASN A 127 6.12 8.25 -5.34
CA ASN A 127 5.47 7.33 -4.43
C ASN A 127 4.53 8.05 -3.46
N GLY A 128 3.52 7.31 -3.02
CA GLY A 128 2.57 7.69 -1.99
C GLY A 128 2.39 6.53 -1.05
N SER A 129 2.28 6.86 0.23
CA SER A 129 1.96 5.90 1.27
C SER A 129 0.48 5.97 1.61
N ARG A 130 -0.14 4.82 1.83
CA ARG A 130 -1.50 4.76 2.36
C ARG A 130 -1.63 3.67 3.41
N LEU A 131 -2.50 3.93 4.39
CA LEU A 131 -3.01 2.91 5.28
C LEU A 131 -4.38 2.46 4.77
N ALA A 132 -4.57 1.16 4.56
CA ALA A 132 -5.88 0.63 4.19
C ALA A 132 -6.88 0.85 5.33
N LYS A 133 -7.97 1.58 5.04
CA LYS A 133 -8.98 1.96 6.04
C LYS A 133 -10.08 0.93 6.22
N SER A 134 -10.29 0.06 5.24
CA SER A 134 -11.37 -0.93 5.17
C SER A 134 -10.96 -2.15 4.34
N GLY A 135 -11.75 -3.23 4.41
CA GLY A 135 -11.48 -4.48 3.69
C GLY A 135 -10.62 -5.48 4.47
N GLN A 136 -10.25 -6.58 3.80
CA GLN A 136 -9.39 -7.63 4.38
C GLN A 136 -8.00 -7.10 4.76
N ASP A 137 -7.52 -6.06 4.06
CA ASP A 137 -6.23 -5.42 4.33
C ASP A 137 -6.28 -4.28 5.36
N ARG A 138 -7.40 -4.08 6.07
CA ARG A 138 -7.54 -2.95 7.00
C ARG A 138 -6.40 -2.93 8.03
N GLY A 139 -5.74 -1.77 8.13
CA GLY A 139 -4.60 -1.55 9.03
C GLY A 139 -3.24 -1.90 8.42
N ASN A 140 -3.22 -2.47 7.21
CA ASN A 140 -1.99 -2.70 6.47
C ASN A 140 -1.55 -1.42 5.76
N PHE A 141 -0.23 -1.27 5.68
CA PHE A 141 0.43 -0.20 4.97
C PHE A 141 0.70 -0.63 3.52
N HIS A 142 0.51 0.28 2.58
CA HIS A 142 0.86 0.06 1.18
C HIS A 142 1.63 1.27 0.64
N CYS A 143 2.73 0.98 -0.06
CA CYS A 143 3.41 1.96 -0.90
C CYS A 143 2.89 1.83 -2.32
N GLY A 144 2.55 2.95 -2.93
CA GLY A 144 2.19 2.93 -4.34
C GLY A 144 2.41 4.23 -5.06
N ILE A 145 1.82 4.37 -6.24
CA ILE A 145 2.03 5.54 -7.08
C ILE A 145 1.11 6.66 -6.57
N LEU A 146 1.69 7.78 -6.17
CA LEU A 146 0.92 8.99 -5.84
C LEU A 146 0.65 9.79 -7.10
N LYS A 147 1.71 10.05 -7.87
CA LYS A 147 1.67 10.85 -9.10
C LYS A 147 2.61 10.27 -10.14
N ALA A 148 2.27 10.48 -11.40
CA ALA A 148 3.19 10.35 -12.53
C ALA A 148 2.70 11.26 -13.66
N LYS A 149 3.49 11.40 -14.72
CA LYS A 149 3.04 11.97 -15.98
C LYS A 149 2.80 10.87 -16.98
N ILE A 150 1.69 10.93 -17.70
CA ILE A 150 1.41 10.12 -18.89
C ILE A 150 1.41 11.07 -20.08
N ASN A 151 2.32 10.86 -21.05
CA ASN A 151 2.45 11.70 -22.25
C ASN A 151 2.53 13.21 -21.96
N GLY A 152 3.13 13.58 -20.82
CA GLY A 152 3.25 14.99 -20.38
C GLY A 152 2.12 15.50 -19.49
N LYS A 153 0.98 14.80 -19.42
CA LYS A 153 -0.14 15.14 -18.53
C LYS A 153 0.07 14.56 -17.14
N SER A 154 -0.10 15.39 -16.11
CA SER A 154 0.00 14.93 -14.71
C SER A 154 -1.23 14.11 -14.32
N CYS A 155 -1.00 12.94 -13.72
CA CYS A 155 -2.03 12.03 -13.25
C CYS A 155 -1.83 11.74 -11.76
N ASP A 156 -2.93 11.77 -10.99
CA ASP A 156 -2.94 11.41 -9.57
C ASP A 156 -3.51 9.99 -9.40
N PHE A 157 -2.75 9.13 -8.73
CA PHE A 157 -3.06 7.72 -8.52
C PHE A 157 -3.35 7.37 -7.06
N TYR A 158 -3.30 8.36 -6.16
CA TYR A 158 -3.72 8.23 -4.76
C TYR A 158 -3.08 7.09 -3.96
N GLY A 159 -1.86 6.68 -4.33
CA GLY A 159 -1.11 5.61 -3.66
C GLY A 159 -1.50 4.20 -4.10
N TYR A 160 -2.18 4.05 -5.25
CA TYR A 160 -2.45 2.75 -5.86
C TYR A 160 -1.34 2.35 -6.84
N ASN A 161 -1.16 1.05 -7.04
CA ASN A 161 -0.20 0.48 -8.00
C ASN A 161 -0.85 0.19 -9.35
N GLU A 162 -1.82 1.01 -9.75
CA GLU A 162 -2.62 0.80 -10.95
C GLU A 162 -2.57 2.05 -11.82
N ILE A 163 -2.24 1.87 -13.10
CA ILE A 163 -2.22 2.92 -14.11
C ILE A 163 -3.29 2.61 -15.14
N TYR A 164 -4.21 3.55 -15.35
CA TYR A 164 -5.23 3.44 -16.39
C TYR A 164 -4.73 4.10 -17.68
N LEU A 165 -4.75 3.36 -18.78
CA LEU A 165 -4.42 3.88 -20.12
C LEU A 165 -5.69 3.92 -20.96
N ASP A 166 -6.08 5.14 -21.36
CA ASP A 166 -7.23 5.40 -22.22
C ASP A 166 -6.81 6.00 -23.56
N VAL A 167 -7.79 6.19 -24.43
CA VAL A 167 -7.59 6.69 -25.79
C VAL A 167 -7.27 8.21 -25.80
N GLU A 168 -7.54 8.95 -24.74
CA GLU A 168 -7.49 10.42 -24.71
C GLU A 168 -6.24 11.00 -24.03
N ASN A 169 -5.44 10.17 -23.35
CA ASN A 169 -4.17 10.56 -22.73
C ASN A 169 -2.95 10.47 -23.67
#